data_AF-Q9DDL1-F1
#
_entry.id   AF-Q9DDL1-F1
#
_cell.length_a   1.000
_cell.length_b   1.000
_cell.length_c   1.000
_cell.angle_alpha   90.00
_cell.angle_beta   90.00
_cell.angle_gamma   90.00
#
_symmetry.space_group_name_H-M   'P 1'
#
loop_
_entity.id
_entity.type
_entity.pdbx_description
1 polymer ?
#
loop_
_entity_poly.entity_id
_entity_poly.type
_entity_poly.pdbx_seq_one_letter_code
_entity_poly.pdbx_strand_id
1 'polypeptide(L)'
;EMIGWPGGCGDGIFSPGGAISNMYAMLIARFKMFPEVKEKGMAAIPRLVAFTSEHSHFSVKKGAAALGIGTDSVILIGCDERGKMIPSDLERRILEAKQKGFVPFLVSATAGTTVYGAFDPLIAIADICKKYKIWMHVDGAWGGGLLMSRKHKWKLNGVERANSVTWNPHKMMGVPLQCSALLVREEGLMQSCNQMHASYLFQQDKHYDLSYDTGDKALQCGRHVDVFKLWLMWRAKGTTGFEAQIDKCLELAEYLYNKIKNREGYEMVFDGKPQHTNVCFW
;
A
#
# COMPACT_ATOMS: atom_id res chain seq x y z
N GLU A 1 -9.38 10.10 -6.41
CA GLU A 1 -9.39 11.51 -5.97
C GLU A 1 -8.55 11.78 -4.72
N MET A 2 -8.86 11.22 -3.54
CA MET A 2 -8.15 11.54 -2.27
C MET A 2 -6.64 11.25 -2.27
N ILE A 3 -6.19 10.31 -3.11
CA ILE A 3 -4.77 10.02 -3.35
C ILE A 3 -4.07 11.15 -4.12
N GLY A 4 -4.81 11.99 -4.85
CA GLY A 4 -4.27 13.08 -5.65
C GLY A 4 -3.96 12.72 -7.12
N TRP A 5 -4.46 11.60 -7.64
CA TRP A 5 -4.30 11.27 -9.06
C TRP A 5 -5.11 12.21 -9.98
N PRO A 6 -4.52 12.66 -11.12
CA PRO A 6 -5.16 13.61 -12.04
C PRO A 6 -6.53 13.13 -12.51
N GLY A 7 -7.53 14.03 -12.50
CA GLY A 7 -8.89 13.72 -12.93
C GLY A 7 -9.62 12.68 -12.08
N GLY A 8 -9.01 12.20 -10.99
CA GLY A 8 -9.53 11.06 -10.24
C GLY A 8 -9.43 9.72 -10.98
N CYS A 9 -8.83 9.69 -12.17
CA CYS A 9 -8.69 8.50 -13.01
C CYS A 9 -7.78 7.46 -12.37
N GLY A 10 -8.05 6.19 -12.70
CA GLY A 10 -7.39 5.04 -12.11
C GLY A 10 -8.34 3.86 -11.94
N ASP A 11 -7.78 2.78 -11.44
CA ASP A 11 -8.46 1.51 -11.21
C ASP A 11 -8.37 1.11 -9.73
N GLY A 12 -9.17 0.12 -9.34
CA GLY A 12 -9.12 -0.41 -7.99
C GLY A 12 -10.13 -1.52 -7.73
N ILE A 13 -9.88 -2.25 -6.66
CA ILE A 13 -10.75 -3.33 -6.19
C ILE A 13 -10.63 -3.50 -4.68
N PHE A 14 -11.73 -3.87 -4.03
CA PHE A 14 -11.68 -4.33 -2.65
C PHE A 14 -11.10 -5.74 -2.58
N SER A 15 -10.19 -5.97 -1.65
CA SER A 15 -9.56 -7.27 -1.40
C SER A 15 -9.82 -7.74 0.04
N PRO A 16 -9.66 -9.05 0.34
CA PRO A 16 -9.93 -9.63 1.65
C PRO A 16 -8.75 -9.38 2.61
N GLY A 17 -8.47 -8.09 2.85
CA GLY A 17 -7.39 -7.59 3.70
C GLY A 17 -6.22 -6.98 2.92
N GLY A 18 -5.49 -6.10 3.61
CA GLY A 18 -4.36 -5.33 3.06
C GLY A 18 -3.17 -6.18 2.65
N ALA A 19 -2.98 -7.35 3.27
CA ALA A 19 -1.95 -8.29 2.84
C ALA A 19 -2.18 -8.78 1.41
N ILE A 20 -3.44 -9.02 1.03
CA ILE A 20 -3.80 -9.38 -0.35
C ILE A 20 -3.72 -8.16 -1.27
N SER A 21 -4.08 -6.96 -0.80
CA SER A 21 -3.86 -5.71 -1.58
C SER A 21 -2.37 -5.54 -1.95
N ASN A 22 -1.47 -5.73 -0.98
CA ASN A 22 -0.02 -5.66 -1.20
C ASN A 22 0.47 -6.76 -2.17
N MET A 23 -0.11 -7.96 -2.09
CA MET A 23 0.18 -9.04 -3.04
C MET A 23 -0.27 -8.70 -4.46
N TYR A 24 -1.46 -8.13 -4.64
CA TYR A 24 -1.90 -7.61 -5.94
C TYR A 24 -0.96 -6.55 -6.48
N ALA A 25 -0.54 -5.58 -5.65
CA ALA A 25 0.38 -4.54 -6.10
C ALA A 25 1.69 -5.14 -6.66
N MET A 26 2.21 -6.17 -5.99
CA MET A 26 3.39 -6.90 -6.47
C MET A 26 3.13 -7.69 -7.75
N LEU A 27 1.99 -8.38 -7.83
CA LEU A 27 1.57 -9.12 -9.01
C LEU A 27 1.42 -8.19 -10.23
N ILE A 28 0.79 -7.04 -10.05
CA ILE A 28 0.55 -6.04 -11.09
C ILE A 28 1.85 -5.38 -11.54
N ALA A 29 2.74 -5.01 -10.59
CA ALA A 29 4.07 -4.49 -10.91
C ALA A 29 4.89 -5.49 -11.75
N ARG A 30 4.81 -6.78 -11.39
CA ARG A 30 5.43 -7.86 -12.17
C ARG A 30 4.81 -7.97 -13.55
N PHE A 31 3.50 -8.02 -13.67
CA PHE A 31 2.80 -8.12 -14.96
C PHE A 31 3.12 -6.93 -15.87
N LYS A 32 3.21 -5.71 -15.31
CA LYS A 32 3.58 -4.51 -16.07
C LYS A 32 4.99 -4.60 -16.67
N MET A 33 5.94 -5.19 -15.94
CA MET A 33 7.32 -5.29 -16.38
C MET A 33 7.58 -6.54 -17.24
N PHE A 34 6.95 -7.66 -16.90
CA PHE A 34 7.12 -8.97 -17.51
C PHE A 34 5.76 -9.68 -17.67
N PRO A 35 4.92 -9.25 -18.63
CA PRO A 35 3.60 -9.84 -18.85
C PRO A 35 3.68 -11.33 -19.20
N GLU A 36 4.78 -11.78 -19.82
CA GLU A 36 5.01 -13.18 -20.21
C GLU A 36 5.04 -14.14 -19.03
N VAL A 37 5.31 -13.67 -17.80
CA VAL A 37 5.26 -14.50 -16.59
C VAL A 37 3.87 -15.10 -16.37
N LYS A 38 2.82 -14.40 -16.81
CA LYS A 38 1.43 -14.88 -16.70
C LYS A 38 1.25 -16.26 -17.36
N GLU A 39 1.90 -16.49 -18.49
CA GLU A 39 1.78 -17.73 -19.27
C GLU A 39 2.98 -18.67 -19.07
N LYS A 40 4.20 -18.11 -19.01
CA LYS A 40 5.45 -18.87 -19.01
C LYS A 40 6.03 -19.12 -17.61
N GLY A 41 5.46 -18.49 -16.59
CA GLY A 41 5.94 -18.59 -15.21
C GLY A 41 7.22 -17.80 -14.92
N MET A 42 7.62 -17.77 -13.63
CA MET A 42 8.76 -16.97 -13.14
C MET A 42 10.11 -17.42 -13.71
N ALA A 43 10.25 -18.67 -14.13
CA ALA A 43 11.49 -19.21 -14.68
C ALA A 43 11.83 -18.63 -16.06
N ALA A 44 10.88 -17.98 -16.74
CA ALA A 44 11.07 -17.38 -18.05
C ALA A 44 11.80 -16.02 -18.01
N ILE A 45 12.07 -15.47 -16.83
CA ILE A 45 12.64 -14.13 -16.65
C ILE A 45 13.84 -14.16 -15.69
N PRO A 46 14.69 -13.11 -15.68
CA PRO A 46 15.74 -12.96 -14.69
C PRO A 46 15.18 -12.83 -13.27
N ARG A 47 16.05 -12.98 -12.28
CA ARG A 47 15.67 -12.79 -10.88
C ARG A 47 15.19 -11.36 -10.60
N LEU A 48 13.90 -11.23 -10.30
CA LEU A 48 13.30 -9.98 -9.85
C LEU A 48 13.67 -9.68 -8.39
N VAL A 49 13.76 -8.39 -8.05
CA VAL A 49 14.00 -7.93 -6.69
C VAL A 49 13.03 -6.82 -6.32
N ALA A 50 12.37 -6.99 -5.17
CA ALA A 50 11.54 -5.98 -4.52
C ALA A 50 12.26 -5.38 -3.30
N PHE A 51 11.96 -4.13 -2.99
CA PHE A 51 12.53 -3.40 -1.85
C PHE A 51 11.43 -2.96 -0.91
N THR A 52 11.68 -3.05 0.40
CA THR A 52 10.75 -2.56 1.41
C THR A 52 11.49 -2.18 2.69
N SER A 53 10.90 -1.33 3.53
CA SER A 53 11.49 -0.92 4.81
C SER A 53 11.69 -2.13 5.74
N GLU A 54 12.74 -2.12 6.56
CA GLU A 54 12.92 -3.08 7.66
C GLU A 54 11.72 -3.12 8.63
N HIS A 55 10.99 -2.01 8.77
CA HIS A 55 9.79 -1.89 9.61
C HIS A 55 8.47 -2.01 8.83
N SER A 56 8.53 -2.43 7.56
CA SER A 56 7.33 -2.63 6.75
C SER A 56 6.52 -3.84 7.20
N HIS A 57 5.29 -3.94 6.71
CA HIS A 57 4.45 -5.07 7.03
C HIS A 57 4.96 -6.37 6.38
N PHE A 58 4.99 -7.47 7.14
CA PHE A 58 5.50 -8.78 6.69
C PHE A 58 4.82 -9.33 5.43
N SER A 59 3.64 -8.80 5.06
CA SER A 59 2.91 -9.22 3.85
C SER A 59 3.71 -9.04 2.57
N VAL A 60 4.68 -8.10 2.51
CA VAL A 60 5.52 -7.94 1.31
C VAL A 60 6.35 -9.20 1.08
N LYS A 61 7.03 -9.70 2.13
CA LYS A 61 7.75 -10.98 2.07
C LYS A 61 6.82 -12.16 1.81
N LYS A 62 5.66 -12.21 2.46
CA LYS A 62 4.67 -13.27 2.25
C LYS A 62 4.14 -13.30 0.82
N GLY A 63 3.87 -12.12 0.23
CA GLY A 63 3.45 -11.98 -1.15
C GLY A 63 4.52 -12.45 -2.13
N ALA A 64 5.78 -12.05 -1.93
CA ALA A 64 6.89 -12.52 -2.76
C ALA A 64 7.08 -14.04 -2.70
N ALA A 65 6.94 -14.65 -1.52
CA ALA A 65 6.97 -16.09 -1.37
C ALA A 65 5.83 -16.76 -2.16
N ALA A 66 4.59 -16.27 -2.00
CA ALA A 66 3.41 -16.82 -2.67
C ALA A 66 3.46 -16.66 -4.20
N LEU A 67 4.05 -15.56 -4.71
CA LEU A 67 4.14 -15.26 -6.13
C LEU A 67 5.34 -15.92 -6.85
N GLY A 68 6.13 -16.73 -6.15
CA GLY A 68 7.31 -17.41 -6.71
C GLY A 68 8.52 -16.50 -6.93
N ILE A 69 8.55 -15.32 -6.30
CA ILE A 69 9.70 -14.38 -6.35
C ILE A 69 10.77 -14.77 -5.32
N GLY A 70 10.33 -15.35 -4.19
CA GLY A 70 11.19 -15.78 -3.10
C GLY A 70 11.50 -14.67 -2.09
N THR A 71 11.63 -15.02 -0.81
CA THR A 71 11.87 -14.05 0.27
C THR A 71 13.25 -13.40 0.19
N ASP A 72 14.24 -14.10 -0.34
CA ASP A 72 15.61 -13.58 -0.54
C ASP A 72 15.65 -12.48 -1.61
N SER A 73 14.62 -12.41 -2.44
CA SER A 73 14.44 -11.37 -3.46
C SER A 73 13.66 -10.16 -2.92
N VAL A 74 13.33 -10.15 -1.61
CA VAL A 74 12.77 -8.98 -0.92
C VAL A 74 13.86 -8.39 -0.04
N ILE A 75 14.53 -7.38 -0.57
CA ILE A 75 15.61 -6.68 0.11
C ILE A 75 15.02 -5.67 1.09
N LEU A 76 15.40 -5.80 2.36
CA LEU A 76 15.06 -4.84 3.39
C LEU A 76 15.98 -3.62 3.29
N ILE A 77 15.38 -2.44 3.38
CA ILE A 77 16.06 -1.14 3.37
C ILE A 77 16.16 -0.63 4.80
N GLY A 78 17.35 -0.17 5.16
CA GLY A 78 17.64 0.40 6.47
C GLY A 78 16.71 1.55 6.82
N CYS A 79 16.38 1.65 8.11
CA CYS A 79 15.55 2.72 8.64
C CYS A 79 16.34 3.69 9.52
N ASP A 80 15.92 4.96 9.55
CA ASP A 80 16.41 5.92 10.52
C ASP A 80 15.90 5.59 11.94
N GLU A 81 16.40 6.31 12.93
CA GLU A 81 15.98 6.19 14.35
C GLU A 81 14.47 6.42 14.57
N ARG A 82 13.79 7.02 13.60
CA ARG A 82 12.34 7.28 13.61
C ARG A 82 11.55 6.22 12.85
N GLY A 83 12.20 5.14 12.43
CA GLY A 83 11.62 4.00 11.75
C GLY A 83 11.24 4.25 10.30
N LYS A 84 11.82 5.27 9.65
CA LYS A 84 11.56 5.61 8.24
C LYS A 84 12.64 5.05 7.33
N MET A 85 12.25 4.54 6.17
CA MET A 85 13.18 4.11 5.12
C MET A 85 14.20 5.21 4.78
N ILE A 86 15.48 4.86 4.75
CA ILE A 86 16.58 5.76 4.35
C ILE A 86 16.71 5.73 2.81
N PRO A 87 16.43 6.83 2.08
CA PRO A 87 16.44 6.83 0.61
C PRO A 87 17.82 6.54 0.00
N SER A 88 18.91 7.00 0.64
CA SER A 88 20.26 6.70 0.17
C SER A 88 20.58 5.20 0.26
N ASP A 89 20.06 4.51 1.28
CA ASP A 89 20.19 3.06 1.37
C ASP A 89 19.39 2.35 0.27
N LEU A 90 18.15 2.81 0.01
CA LEU A 90 17.34 2.30 -1.11
C LEU A 90 18.10 2.39 -2.45
N GLU A 91 18.65 3.57 -2.77
CA GLU A 91 19.38 3.77 -4.02
C GLU A 91 20.63 2.89 -4.10
N ARG A 92 21.40 2.77 -3.02
CA ARG A 92 22.55 1.87 -2.92
C ARG A 92 22.16 0.42 -3.18
N ARG A 93 21.10 -0.08 -2.53
CA ARG A 93 20.61 -1.47 -2.69
C ARG A 93 20.09 -1.75 -4.09
N ILE A 94 19.47 -0.77 -4.75
CA ILE A 94 19.07 -0.88 -6.16
C ILE A 94 20.30 -1.08 -7.05
N LEU A 95 21.36 -0.30 -6.85
CA LEU A 95 22.59 -0.40 -7.63
C LEU A 95 23.29 -1.75 -7.40
N GLU A 96 23.37 -2.23 -6.16
CA GLU A 96 23.90 -3.55 -5.81
C GLU A 96 23.13 -4.70 -6.49
N ALA A 97 21.79 -4.63 -6.50
CA ALA A 97 20.96 -5.63 -7.16
C ALA A 97 21.24 -5.67 -8.67
N LYS A 98 21.34 -4.50 -9.33
CA LYS A 98 21.66 -4.40 -10.76
C LYS A 98 23.06 -4.94 -11.08
N GLN A 99 24.05 -4.65 -10.23
CA GLN A 99 25.42 -5.18 -10.39
C GLN A 99 25.47 -6.71 -10.34
N LYS A 100 24.57 -7.34 -9.58
CA LYS A 100 24.41 -8.81 -9.52
C LYS A 100 23.60 -9.39 -10.69
N GLY A 101 23.19 -8.57 -11.66
CA GLY A 101 22.33 -8.99 -12.77
C GLY A 101 20.87 -9.22 -12.39
N PHE A 102 20.46 -8.78 -11.19
CA PHE A 102 19.05 -8.86 -10.77
C PHE A 102 18.26 -7.66 -11.31
N VAL A 103 16.93 -7.79 -11.34
CA VAL A 103 16.02 -6.78 -11.89
C VAL A 103 15.17 -6.16 -10.78
N PRO A 104 15.54 -4.96 -10.29
CA PRO A 104 14.67 -4.13 -9.47
C PRO A 104 13.34 -3.85 -10.16
N PHE A 105 12.21 -4.23 -9.55
CA PHE A 105 10.90 -4.01 -10.17
C PHE A 105 9.87 -3.32 -9.28
N LEU A 106 10.00 -3.41 -7.95
CA LEU A 106 9.07 -2.80 -7.01
C LEU A 106 9.76 -2.24 -5.77
N VAL A 107 9.35 -1.03 -5.36
CA VAL A 107 9.56 -0.50 -4.01
C VAL A 107 8.21 -0.40 -3.31
N SER A 108 8.08 -1.06 -2.17
CA SER A 108 6.95 -0.92 -1.25
C SER A 108 7.31 0.05 -0.13
N ALA A 109 6.95 1.32 -0.29
CA ALA A 109 7.05 2.34 0.73
C ALA A 109 5.86 2.24 1.70
N THR A 110 6.07 2.48 2.98
CA THR A 110 5.04 2.37 4.02
C THR A 110 4.60 3.75 4.50
N ALA A 111 3.31 4.03 4.40
CA ALA A 111 2.68 5.21 4.97
C ALA A 111 1.94 4.82 6.26
N GLY A 112 2.67 4.84 7.38
CA GLY A 112 2.20 4.38 8.69
C GLY A 112 2.61 2.94 8.97
N THR A 113 3.83 2.73 9.47
CA THR A 113 4.31 1.41 9.92
C THR A 113 3.46 0.87 11.07
N THR A 114 3.42 -0.46 11.22
CA THR A 114 2.49 -1.09 12.17
C THR A 114 2.87 -0.79 13.62
N VAL A 115 4.17 -0.77 13.93
CA VAL A 115 4.67 -0.58 15.30
C VAL A 115 4.86 0.90 15.62
N TYR A 116 5.75 1.61 14.91
CA TYR A 116 6.07 3.01 15.21
C TYR A 116 5.05 4.01 14.65
N GLY A 117 4.21 3.60 13.70
CA GLY A 117 3.38 4.55 12.96
C GLY A 117 4.19 5.52 12.10
N ALA A 118 5.39 5.11 11.67
CA ALA A 118 6.31 5.91 10.89
C ALA A 118 5.86 6.05 9.43
N PHE A 119 6.23 7.16 8.80
CA PHE A 119 5.92 7.43 7.39
C PHE A 119 7.21 7.54 6.60
N ASP A 120 7.38 6.63 5.63
CA ASP A 120 8.50 6.67 4.70
C ASP A 120 8.49 7.97 3.87
N PRO A 121 9.66 8.52 3.49
CA PRO A 121 9.77 9.78 2.72
C PRO A 121 9.37 9.57 1.26
N LEU A 122 8.05 9.57 0.99
CA LEU A 122 7.48 9.18 -0.31
C LEU A 122 8.01 10.00 -1.50
N ILE A 123 8.26 11.30 -1.34
CA ILE A 123 8.80 12.16 -2.42
C ILE A 123 10.17 11.65 -2.87
N ALA A 124 11.09 11.44 -1.93
CA ALA A 124 12.45 10.97 -2.23
C ALA A 124 12.44 9.57 -2.83
N ILE A 125 11.60 8.67 -2.30
CA ILE A 125 11.42 7.32 -2.84
C ILE A 125 10.85 7.40 -4.27
N ALA A 126 9.88 8.26 -4.52
CA ALA A 126 9.30 8.45 -5.85
C ALA A 126 10.32 8.99 -6.86
N ASP A 127 11.27 9.83 -6.44
CA ASP A 127 12.37 10.31 -7.29
C ASP A 127 13.30 9.16 -7.70
N ILE A 128 13.67 8.30 -6.75
CA ILE A 128 14.47 7.09 -6.99
C ILE A 128 13.71 6.13 -7.92
N CYS A 129 12.44 5.83 -7.62
CA CYS A 129 11.61 4.95 -8.44
C CYS A 129 11.50 5.47 -9.89
N LYS A 130 11.31 6.78 -10.08
CA LYS A 130 11.29 7.40 -11.40
C LYS A 130 12.64 7.28 -12.12
N LYS A 131 13.75 7.57 -11.43
CA LYS A 131 15.12 7.49 -11.98
C LYS A 131 15.45 6.08 -12.49
N TYR A 132 15.06 5.05 -11.74
CA TYR A 132 15.38 3.65 -12.07
C TYR A 132 14.24 2.89 -12.76
N LYS A 133 13.12 3.55 -13.07
CA LYS A 133 11.91 2.96 -13.68
C LYS A 133 11.35 1.78 -12.87
N ILE A 134 11.29 1.94 -11.56
CA ILE A 134 10.79 0.93 -10.61
C ILE A 134 9.35 1.29 -10.21
N TRP A 135 8.48 0.29 -10.09
CA TRP A 135 7.12 0.48 -9.60
C TRP A 135 7.12 0.95 -8.15
N MET A 136 6.46 2.07 -7.86
CA MET A 136 6.25 2.54 -6.50
C MET A 136 4.87 2.10 -6.00
N HIS A 137 4.87 1.24 -4.99
CA HIS A 137 3.68 0.93 -4.20
C HIS A 137 3.75 1.67 -2.85
N VAL A 138 2.65 2.28 -2.43
CA VAL A 138 2.49 2.82 -1.09
C VAL A 138 1.55 1.93 -0.29
N ASP A 139 2.10 1.24 0.71
CA ASP A 139 1.30 0.57 1.73
C ASP A 139 0.79 1.63 2.72
N GLY A 140 -0.38 2.16 2.41
CA GLY A 140 -1.17 3.04 3.28
C GLY A 140 -2.25 2.29 4.03
N ALA A 141 -2.11 0.97 4.26
CA ALA A 141 -3.13 0.19 4.95
C ALA A 141 -3.53 0.84 6.27
N TRP A 142 -2.53 1.26 7.06
CA TRP A 142 -2.75 1.96 8.32
C TRP A 142 -2.92 3.47 8.15
N GLY A 143 -1.88 4.15 7.66
CA GLY A 143 -1.84 5.60 7.59
C GLY A 143 -2.69 6.23 6.48
N GLY A 144 -3.24 5.46 5.54
CA GLY A 144 -4.09 5.97 4.46
C GLY A 144 -5.33 6.70 4.96
N GLY A 145 -5.82 6.35 6.17
CA GLY A 145 -6.91 7.09 6.81
C GLY A 145 -6.59 8.58 7.00
N LEU A 146 -5.33 8.96 7.20
CA LEU A 146 -4.94 10.36 7.39
C LEU A 146 -5.15 11.23 6.14
N LEU A 147 -5.36 10.65 4.95
CA LEU A 147 -5.77 11.40 3.76
C LEU A 147 -7.12 12.11 3.94
N MET A 148 -7.96 11.61 4.85
CA MET A 148 -9.24 12.24 5.21
C MET A 148 -9.05 13.53 6.02
N SER A 149 -7.90 13.72 6.66
CA SER A 149 -7.64 14.86 7.55
C SER A 149 -6.87 15.96 6.82
N ARG A 150 -7.44 17.17 6.73
CA ARG A 150 -6.71 18.33 6.19
C ARG A 150 -5.47 18.67 7.01
N LYS A 151 -5.50 18.42 8.32
CA LYS A 151 -4.39 18.70 9.26
C LYS A 151 -3.24 17.70 9.12
N HIS A 152 -3.51 16.46 8.73
CA HIS A 152 -2.54 15.37 8.80
C HIS A 152 -2.19 14.71 7.47
N LYS A 153 -2.96 14.95 6.38
CA LYS A 153 -2.70 14.36 5.05
C LYS A 153 -1.30 14.63 4.50
N TRP A 154 -0.65 15.71 4.94
CA TRP A 154 0.72 16.07 4.51
C TRP A 154 1.76 14.99 4.83
N LYS A 155 1.50 14.11 5.81
CA LYS A 155 2.37 12.97 6.12
C LYS A 155 2.45 11.95 4.97
N LEU A 156 1.50 12.00 4.03
CA LEU A 156 1.47 11.18 2.82
C LEU A 156 1.84 11.99 1.55
N ASN A 157 2.40 13.19 1.67
CA ASN A 157 2.86 13.95 0.50
C ASN A 157 3.80 13.10 -0.38
N GLY A 158 3.51 13.01 -1.68
CA GLY A 158 4.21 12.12 -2.62
C GLY A 158 3.40 10.86 -2.98
N VAL A 159 2.32 10.53 -2.26
CA VAL A 159 1.47 9.37 -2.56
C VAL A 159 0.81 9.47 -3.93
N GLU A 160 0.53 10.68 -4.42
CA GLU A 160 0.00 10.94 -5.76
C GLU A 160 0.94 10.48 -6.88
N ARG A 161 2.23 10.27 -6.57
CA ARG A 161 3.24 9.76 -7.49
C ARG A 161 3.30 8.23 -7.52
N ALA A 162 2.64 7.54 -6.58
CA ALA A 162 2.61 6.09 -6.52
C ALA A 162 1.89 5.49 -7.73
N ASN A 163 2.34 4.31 -8.15
CA ASN A 163 1.66 3.51 -9.18
C ASN A 163 0.49 2.71 -8.59
N SER A 164 0.56 2.38 -7.30
CA SER A 164 -0.52 1.74 -6.56
C SER A 164 -0.50 2.10 -5.08
N VAL A 165 -1.67 2.03 -4.44
CA VAL A 165 -1.83 2.31 -3.01
C VAL A 165 -2.72 1.25 -2.38
N THR A 166 -2.26 0.67 -1.27
CA THR A 166 -3.12 -0.11 -0.36
C THR A 166 -3.73 0.83 0.67
N TRP A 167 -5.02 0.72 0.95
CA TRP A 167 -5.69 1.47 2.01
C TRP A 167 -6.75 0.62 2.69
N ASN A 168 -6.71 0.54 4.03
CA ASN A 168 -7.69 -0.20 4.80
C ASN A 168 -8.62 0.74 5.59
N PRO A 169 -9.80 1.08 5.06
CA PRO A 169 -10.85 1.74 5.84
C PRO A 169 -11.23 1.01 7.12
N HIS A 170 -11.00 -0.32 7.20
CA HIS A 170 -11.25 -1.06 8.44
C HIS A 170 -10.28 -0.78 9.58
N LYS A 171 -9.24 0.02 9.35
CA LYS A 171 -8.32 0.45 10.40
C LYS A 171 -8.73 1.84 10.92
N MET A 172 -8.02 2.90 10.53
CA MET A 172 -8.17 4.23 11.14
C MET A 172 -9.56 4.87 10.93
N MET A 173 -10.28 4.46 9.88
CA MET A 173 -11.64 4.96 9.63
C MET A 173 -12.73 4.18 10.42
N GLY A 174 -12.38 3.05 11.03
CA GLY A 174 -13.28 2.28 11.90
C GLY A 174 -14.35 1.46 11.18
N VAL A 175 -14.17 1.15 9.90
CA VAL A 175 -15.11 0.26 9.18
C VAL A 175 -14.99 -1.18 9.72
N PRO A 176 -16.08 -1.93 9.93
CA PRO A 176 -15.98 -3.32 10.39
C PRO A 176 -15.17 -4.21 9.43
N LEU A 177 -14.34 -5.10 10.00
CA LEU A 177 -13.51 -6.03 9.24
C LEU A 177 -14.35 -6.92 8.29
N GLN A 178 -13.88 -7.26 7.10
CA GLN A 178 -12.75 -6.68 6.38
C GLN A 178 -13.20 -5.49 5.50
N CYS A 179 -12.30 -4.55 5.20
CA CYS A 179 -12.54 -3.49 4.22
C CYS A 179 -11.19 -2.91 3.78
N SER A 180 -10.65 -3.42 2.69
CA SER A 180 -9.33 -3.08 2.15
C SER A 180 -9.45 -2.81 0.67
N ALA A 181 -8.88 -1.70 0.20
CA ALA A 181 -8.84 -1.36 -1.20
C ALA A 181 -7.40 -1.38 -1.70
N LEU A 182 -7.19 -1.99 -2.86
CA LEU A 182 -6.07 -1.68 -3.71
C LEU A 182 -6.54 -0.64 -4.73
N LEU A 183 -5.77 0.42 -4.87
CA LEU A 183 -5.91 1.43 -5.91
C LEU A 183 -4.70 1.33 -6.84
N VAL A 184 -4.92 1.44 -8.15
CA VAL A 184 -3.89 1.37 -9.18
C VAL A 184 -4.06 2.56 -10.11
N ARG A 185 -2.97 3.27 -10.41
CA ARG A 185 -3.03 4.52 -11.17
C ARG A 185 -3.34 4.29 -12.65
N GLU A 186 -2.88 3.18 -13.21
CA GLU A 186 -3.06 2.82 -14.62
C GLU A 186 -4.30 1.94 -14.79
N GLU A 187 -5.25 2.41 -15.60
CA GLU A 187 -6.49 1.69 -15.92
C GLU A 187 -6.22 0.45 -16.80
N GLY A 188 -7.05 -0.57 -16.67
CA GLY A 188 -6.98 -1.81 -17.46
C GLY A 188 -5.87 -2.76 -17.03
N LEU A 189 -4.84 -2.30 -16.31
CA LEU A 189 -3.71 -3.14 -15.92
C LEU A 189 -4.11 -4.30 -14.99
N MET A 190 -5.04 -4.07 -14.06
CA MET A 190 -5.56 -5.15 -13.20
C MET A 190 -6.35 -6.19 -14.00
N GLN A 191 -7.15 -5.72 -14.96
CA GLN A 191 -7.93 -6.56 -15.87
C GLN A 191 -6.98 -7.43 -16.70
N SER A 192 -6.04 -6.83 -17.44
CA SER A 192 -5.08 -7.59 -18.26
C SER A 192 -4.24 -8.57 -17.43
N CYS A 193 -3.84 -8.17 -16.22
CA CYS A 193 -3.08 -9.01 -15.31
C CYS A 193 -3.87 -10.27 -14.92
N ASN A 194 -5.13 -10.12 -14.50
CA ASN A 194 -5.85 -11.20 -13.81
C ASN A 194 -6.83 -11.96 -14.71
N GLN A 195 -7.26 -11.37 -15.83
CA GLN A 195 -8.34 -11.92 -16.65
C GLN A 195 -8.04 -13.33 -17.15
N MET A 196 -9.05 -14.19 -17.10
CA MET A 196 -9.04 -15.55 -17.64
C MET A 196 -10.16 -15.79 -18.66
N HIS A 197 -11.07 -14.82 -18.88
CA HIS A 197 -12.15 -14.92 -19.87
C HIS A 197 -13.03 -16.17 -19.68
N ALA A 198 -13.33 -16.51 -18.43
CA ALA A 198 -14.17 -17.66 -18.12
C ALA A 198 -15.59 -17.48 -18.70
N SER A 199 -15.91 -18.27 -19.74
CA SER A 199 -17.14 -18.13 -20.52
C SER A 199 -18.42 -18.32 -19.71
N TYR A 200 -18.37 -19.04 -18.60
CA TYR A 200 -19.51 -19.24 -17.71
C TYR A 200 -19.82 -18.03 -16.80
N LEU A 201 -18.92 -17.06 -16.70
CA LEU A 201 -19.04 -15.91 -15.78
C LEU A 201 -19.02 -14.55 -16.49
N PHE A 202 -18.17 -14.43 -17.52
CA PHE A 202 -17.95 -13.20 -18.28
C PHE A 202 -18.51 -13.32 -19.70
N GLN A 203 -19.80 -13.65 -19.79
CA GLN A 203 -20.51 -13.71 -21.08
C GLN A 203 -20.49 -12.35 -21.77
N GLN A 204 -20.21 -12.33 -23.08
CA GLN A 204 -20.09 -11.10 -23.87
C GLN A 204 -21.42 -10.63 -24.49
N ASP A 205 -22.50 -11.38 -24.30
CA ASP A 205 -23.82 -11.19 -24.91
C ASP A 205 -24.91 -10.77 -23.91
N LYS A 206 -24.53 -10.25 -22.73
CA LYS A 206 -25.51 -9.77 -21.73
C LYS A 206 -26.20 -8.49 -22.21
N HIS A 207 -27.41 -8.25 -21.71
CA HIS A 207 -28.26 -7.12 -22.09
C HIS A 207 -27.92 -5.79 -21.39
N TYR A 208 -26.70 -5.65 -20.87
CA TYR A 208 -26.23 -4.45 -20.17
C TYR A 208 -24.75 -4.21 -20.49
N ASP A 209 -24.22 -3.03 -20.11
CA ASP A 209 -22.81 -2.70 -20.30
C ASP A 209 -21.89 -3.58 -19.45
N LEU A 210 -21.11 -4.43 -20.11
CA LEU A 210 -20.23 -5.40 -19.48
C LEU A 210 -19.02 -4.77 -18.77
N SER A 211 -18.73 -3.48 -19.01
CA SER A 211 -17.66 -2.78 -18.30
C SER A 211 -17.89 -2.71 -16.78
N TYR A 212 -19.13 -2.93 -16.32
CA TYR A 212 -19.50 -3.03 -14.91
C TYR A 212 -19.22 -4.40 -14.28
N ASP A 213 -18.94 -5.44 -15.08
CA ASP A 213 -18.57 -6.78 -14.60
C ASP A 213 -17.08 -6.83 -14.17
N THR A 214 -16.82 -6.35 -12.96
CA THR A 214 -15.46 -6.19 -12.41
C THR A 214 -14.80 -7.47 -11.87
N GLY A 215 -15.33 -8.65 -12.18
CA GLY A 215 -14.84 -9.92 -11.61
C GLY A 215 -13.48 -10.33 -12.14
N ASP A 216 -13.22 -10.16 -13.44
CA ASP A 216 -12.06 -10.76 -14.11
C ASP A 216 -10.76 -9.94 -13.90
N LYS A 217 -10.86 -8.74 -13.30
CA LYS A 217 -9.71 -8.02 -12.75
C LYS A 217 -9.30 -8.46 -11.35
N ALA A 218 -9.99 -9.45 -10.76
CA ALA A 218 -9.69 -10.00 -9.44
C ALA A 218 -8.98 -11.36 -9.50
N LEU A 219 -8.20 -11.69 -8.47
CA LEU A 219 -7.74 -13.05 -8.18
C LEU A 219 -8.84 -13.94 -7.59
N GLN A 220 -9.85 -13.32 -6.96
CA GLN A 220 -11.00 -14.03 -6.41
C GLN A 220 -12.08 -14.23 -7.47
N CYS A 221 -12.74 -15.39 -7.46
CA CYS A 221 -13.99 -15.59 -8.17
C CYS A 221 -15.16 -15.01 -7.35
N GLY A 222 -15.65 -15.74 -6.35
CA GLY A 222 -16.60 -15.22 -5.37
C GLY A 222 -15.94 -14.19 -4.45
N ARG A 223 -16.61 -13.05 -4.24
CA ARG A 223 -16.08 -11.95 -3.42
C ARG A 223 -17.16 -11.32 -2.55
N HIS A 224 -16.84 -11.13 -1.27
CA HIS A 224 -17.75 -10.54 -0.29
C HIS A 224 -18.02 -9.05 -0.56
N VAL A 225 -19.22 -8.57 -0.22
CA VAL A 225 -19.64 -7.18 -0.41
C VAL A 225 -19.16 -6.31 0.76
N ASP A 226 -17.90 -5.86 0.68
CA ASP A 226 -17.31 -5.00 1.71
C ASP A 226 -17.62 -3.50 1.51
N VAL A 227 -18.06 -3.11 0.32
CA VAL A 227 -18.27 -1.69 -0.04
C VAL A 227 -19.46 -1.07 0.68
N PHE A 228 -20.54 -1.83 0.93
CA PHE A 228 -21.80 -1.27 1.44
C PHE A 228 -21.64 -0.66 2.84
N LYS A 229 -20.94 -1.35 3.75
CA LYS A 229 -20.66 -0.83 5.10
C LYS A 229 -19.81 0.44 5.09
N LEU A 230 -18.81 0.52 4.21
CA LEU A 230 -18.01 1.74 4.04
C LEU A 230 -18.88 2.87 3.48
N TRP A 231 -19.61 2.59 2.39
CA TRP A 231 -20.49 3.56 1.75
C TRP A 231 -21.51 4.13 2.74
N LEU A 232 -22.18 3.27 3.52
CA LEU A 232 -23.18 3.68 4.49
C LEU A 232 -22.57 4.55 5.60
N MET A 233 -21.42 4.15 6.14
CA MET A 233 -20.69 4.97 7.12
C MET A 233 -20.28 6.32 6.55
N TRP A 234 -19.85 6.36 5.28
CA TRP A 234 -19.50 7.61 4.61
C TRP A 234 -20.71 8.51 4.38
N ARG A 235 -21.87 7.94 4.01
CA ARG A 235 -23.13 8.69 3.90
C ARG A 235 -23.57 9.26 5.24
N ALA A 236 -23.40 8.52 6.34
CA ALA A 236 -23.79 8.95 7.67
C ALA A 236 -22.82 10.00 8.28
N LYS A 237 -21.51 9.80 8.11
CA LYS A 237 -20.48 10.67 8.70
C LYS A 237 -20.12 11.86 7.82
N GLY A 238 -20.22 11.71 6.50
CA GLY A 238 -19.54 12.57 5.54
C GLY A 238 -18.00 12.47 5.66
N THR A 239 -17.30 13.13 4.74
CA THR A 239 -15.82 13.25 4.80
C THR A 239 -15.38 14.02 6.05
N THR A 240 -16.13 15.04 6.46
CA THR A 240 -15.86 15.84 7.67
C THR A 240 -16.01 15.04 8.96
N GLY A 241 -16.94 14.09 9.02
CA GLY A 241 -17.07 13.20 10.20
C GLY A 241 -15.90 12.23 10.34
N PHE A 242 -15.38 11.69 9.21
CA PHE A 242 -14.14 10.91 9.25
C PHE A 242 -12.93 11.76 9.65
N GLU A 243 -12.81 12.96 9.08
CA GLU A 243 -11.77 13.92 9.44
C GLU A 243 -11.74 14.20 10.95
N ALA A 244 -12.88 14.58 11.53
CA ALA A 244 -12.98 14.88 12.97
C ALA A 244 -12.63 13.66 13.85
N GLN A 245 -13.08 12.45 13.45
CA GLN A 245 -12.75 11.21 14.15
C GLN A 245 -11.23 10.96 14.15
N ILE A 246 -10.58 11.10 13.01
CA ILE A 246 -9.14 10.85 12.84
C ILE A 246 -8.32 11.89 13.60
N ASP A 247 -8.69 13.17 13.48
CA ASP A 247 -8.03 14.26 14.19
C ASP A 247 -8.10 14.06 15.70
N LYS A 248 -9.24 13.61 16.23
CA LYS A 248 -9.38 13.36 17.66
C LYS A 248 -8.49 12.21 18.13
N CYS A 249 -8.38 11.12 17.37
CA CYS A 249 -7.49 10.02 17.72
C CYS A 249 -6.01 10.45 17.74
N LEU A 250 -5.59 11.29 16.80
CA LEU A 250 -4.23 11.83 16.75
C LEU A 250 -3.95 12.83 17.89
N GLU A 251 -4.94 13.65 18.26
CA GLU A 251 -4.87 14.54 19.43
C GLU A 251 -4.69 13.73 20.73
N LEU A 252 -5.44 12.64 20.91
CA LEU A 252 -5.32 11.77 22.08
C LEU A 252 -3.97 11.04 22.14
N ALA A 253 -3.39 10.68 20.99
CA ALA A 253 -2.05 10.12 20.94
C ALA A 253 -0.98 11.16 21.31
N GLU A 254 -1.11 12.40 20.85
CA GLU A 254 -0.23 13.51 21.28
C GLU A 254 -0.40 13.82 22.77
N TYR A 255 -1.62 13.75 23.30
CA TYR A 255 -1.88 13.86 24.73
C TYR A 255 -1.14 12.77 25.52
N LEU A 256 -1.28 11.50 25.13
CA LEU A 256 -0.59 10.37 25.78
C LEU A 256 0.92 10.57 25.76
N TYR A 257 1.50 10.86 24.58
CA TYR A 257 2.93 11.12 24.43
C TYR A 257 3.42 12.22 25.38
N ASN A 258 2.72 13.36 25.42
CA ASN A 258 3.11 14.48 26.29
C ASN A 258 2.96 14.15 27.79
N LYS A 259 2.08 13.23 28.17
CA LYS A 259 1.91 12.80 29.56
C LYS A 259 3.02 11.86 30.05
N ILE A 260 3.64 11.10 29.16
CA ILE A 260 4.61 10.06 29.55
C ILE A 260 6.06 10.40 29.20
N LYS A 261 6.33 11.23 28.18
CA LYS A 261 7.69 11.46 27.64
C LYS A 261 8.75 11.91 28.66
N ASN A 262 8.34 12.57 29.76
CA ASN A 262 9.23 13.09 30.81
C ASN A 262 8.84 12.55 32.20
N ARG A 263 8.06 11.46 32.26
CA ARG A 263 7.55 10.92 33.51
C ARG A 263 8.45 9.78 33.99
N GLU A 264 8.87 9.83 35.25
CA GLU A 264 9.61 8.74 35.88
C GLU A 264 8.83 7.42 35.77
N GLY A 265 9.54 6.33 35.45
CA GLY A 265 8.98 5.01 35.21
C GLY A 265 8.48 4.76 33.78
N TYR A 266 8.66 5.71 32.86
CA TYR A 266 8.39 5.54 31.44
C TYR A 266 9.63 5.91 30.61
N GLU A 267 9.93 5.12 29.58
CA GLU A 267 11.02 5.40 28.64
C GLU A 267 10.53 5.30 27.20
N MET A 268 10.75 6.35 26.40
CA MET A 268 10.33 6.35 24.99
C MET A 268 11.22 5.41 24.17
N VAL A 269 10.61 4.56 23.33
CA VAL A 269 11.37 3.59 22.49
C VAL A 269 12.25 4.28 21.44
N PHE A 270 11.88 5.47 20.99
CA PHE A 270 12.66 6.29 20.08
C PHE A 270 12.51 7.77 20.43
N ASP A 271 13.53 8.58 20.12
CA ASP A 271 13.44 10.03 20.28
C ASP A 271 12.64 10.65 19.11
N GLY A 272 11.59 11.39 19.46
CA GLY A 272 10.77 12.13 18.51
C GLY A 272 9.27 11.94 18.71
N LYS A 273 8.51 12.95 18.27
CA LYS A 273 7.05 12.89 18.29
C LYS A 273 6.52 11.76 17.38
N PRO A 274 5.57 10.94 17.87
CA PRO A 274 4.82 10.01 17.05
C PRO A 274 4.21 10.64 15.79
N GLN A 275 4.29 9.93 14.66
CA GLN A 275 3.68 10.38 13.42
C GLN A 275 2.28 9.82 13.19
N HIS A 276 1.89 8.76 13.90
CA HIS A 276 0.53 8.23 13.92
C HIS A 276 0.01 8.22 15.36
N THR A 277 -1.08 7.51 15.60
CA THR A 277 -1.63 7.22 16.93
C THR A 277 -0.78 6.24 17.76
N ASN A 278 0.27 5.67 17.18
CA ASN A 278 1.21 4.75 17.83
C ASN A 278 2.10 5.51 18.82
N VAL A 279 2.07 5.16 20.11
CA VAL A 279 2.99 5.70 21.13
C VAL A 279 3.74 4.52 21.74
N CYS A 280 5.05 4.44 21.50
CA CYS A 280 5.89 3.31 21.90
C CYS A 280 6.78 3.68 23.09
N PHE A 281 6.62 2.99 24.21
CA PHE A 281 7.35 3.24 25.45
C PHE A 281 7.55 1.93 26.23
N TRP A 282 8.55 1.88 27.11
CA TRP A 282 8.68 0.93 28.21
C TRP A 282 8.00 1.46 29.46
#